data_AF-A0A258N910-F1
#
_entry.id   AF-A0A258N910-F1
#
_cell.length_a   1.000
_cell.length_b   1.000
_cell.length_c   1.000
_cell.angle_alpha   90.00
_cell.angle_beta   90.00
_cell.angle_gamma   90.00
#
_symmetry.space_group_name_H-M   'P 1'
#
loop_
_entity.id
_entity.type
_entity.pdbx_description
1 polymer ?
#
loop_
_entity_poly.entity_id
_entity_poly.type
_entity_poly.pdbx_seq_one_letter_code
_entity_poly.pdbx_strand_id
1 'polypeptide(L)'
;MARSAIHELVKGVMHAAATALRQRGPDFEPAATHLEQASTHWIRHTAGSHLSENVDLKVVRDNLGHANISTTSIYLHTEDDARHDATTPRLHGGRAPCWLAHALKLPSL
;
A
#
# COMPACT_ATOMS: atom_id res chain seq x y z
N MET A 1 3.90 26.44 -5.29
CA MET A 1 4.06 26.11 -6.73
C MET A 1 4.83 24.81 -6.97
N ALA A 2 5.91 24.49 -6.23
CA ALA A 2 6.69 23.24 -6.47
C ALA A 2 6.03 21.93 -5.99
N ARG A 3 5.27 21.94 -4.88
CA ARG A 3 4.66 20.73 -4.31
C ARG A 3 3.64 20.08 -5.24
N SER A 4 2.82 20.89 -5.92
CA SER A 4 1.88 20.41 -6.94
C SER A 4 2.62 19.84 -8.16
N ALA A 5 3.74 20.44 -8.56
CA ALA A 5 4.52 19.95 -9.70
C ALA A 5 5.05 18.52 -9.49
N ILE A 6 5.55 18.19 -8.29
CA ILE A 6 5.99 16.81 -7.98
C ILE A 6 4.81 15.84 -8.05
N HIS A 7 3.67 16.22 -7.48
CA HIS A 7 2.45 15.40 -7.54
C HIS A 7 2.04 15.10 -8.99
N GLU A 8 2.02 16.12 -9.85
CA GLU A 8 1.67 15.97 -11.27
C GLU A 8 2.68 15.10 -12.03
N LEU A 9 3.98 15.24 -11.76
CA LEU A 9 5.01 14.40 -12.37
C LEU A 9 4.84 12.93 -11.97
N VAL A 10 4.60 12.66 -10.69
CA VAL A 10 4.33 11.30 -10.19
C VAL A 10 3.09 10.72 -10.86
N LYS A 11 2.00 11.50 -10.95
CA LYS A 11 0.79 11.09 -11.67
C LYS A 11 1.07 10.78 -13.14
N GLY A 12 1.85 11.61 -13.82
CA GLY A 12 2.25 11.40 -15.20
C GLY A 12 3.02 10.09 -15.41
N VAL A 13 3.99 9.79 -14.54
CA VAL A 13 4.76 8.54 -14.60
C VAL A 13 3.86 7.31 -14.40
N MET A 14 2.94 7.37 -13.43
CA MET A 14 2.03 6.25 -13.16
C MET A 14 1.07 5.99 -14.32
N HIS A 15 0.56 7.05 -14.95
CA HIS A 15 -0.29 6.91 -16.14
C HIS A 15 0.49 6.32 -17.32
N ALA A 16 1.72 6.79 -17.57
CA ALA A 16 2.58 6.25 -18.62
C ALA A 16 2.89 4.76 -18.40
N ALA A 17 3.14 4.37 -17.14
CA ALA A 17 3.36 2.97 -16.77
C ALA A 17 2.11 2.11 -17.01
N ALA A 18 0.91 2.63 -16.70
CA ALA A 18 -0.35 1.95 -17.00
C ALA A 18 -0.55 1.74 -18.50
N THR A 19 -0.30 2.79 -19.31
CA THR A 19 -0.35 2.67 -20.78
C THR A 19 0.62 1.62 -21.30
N ALA A 20 1.86 1.61 -20.80
CA ALA A 20 2.86 0.62 -21.18
C ALA A 20 2.45 -0.81 -20.78
N LEU A 21 1.81 -1.00 -19.62
CA LEU A 21 1.28 -2.32 -19.21
C LEU A 21 0.19 -2.81 -20.17
N ARG A 22 -0.74 -1.96 -20.58
CA ARG A 22 -1.82 -2.35 -21.52
C ARG A 22 -1.29 -2.83 -22.86
N GLN A 23 -0.16 -2.28 -23.32
CA GLN A 23 0.49 -2.72 -24.57
C GLN A 23 1.03 -4.16 -24.50
N ARG A 24 1.22 -4.71 -23.29
CA ARG A 24 1.73 -6.08 -23.09
C ARG A 24 0.64 -7.15 -23.22
N GLY A 25 -0.63 -6.76 -23.27
CA GLY A 25 -1.76 -7.66 -23.45
C GLY A 25 -2.87 -7.49 -22.41
N PRO A 26 -4.04 -8.13 -22.64
CA PRO A 26 -5.24 -7.95 -21.82
C PRO A 26 -5.07 -8.45 -20.37
N ASP A 27 -4.17 -9.40 -20.12
CA ASP A 27 -3.91 -9.95 -18.78
C ASP A 27 -3.39 -8.88 -17.79
N PHE A 28 -2.83 -7.79 -18.28
CA PHE A 28 -2.28 -6.70 -17.47
C PHE A 28 -3.30 -5.59 -17.15
N GLU A 29 -4.54 -5.65 -17.66
CA GLU A 29 -5.55 -4.60 -17.46
C GLU A 29 -5.86 -4.31 -15.98
N PRO A 30 -5.97 -5.31 -15.08
CA PRO A 30 -6.19 -5.03 -13.66
C PRO A 30 -5.02 -4.25 -13.03
N ALA A 31 -3.78 -4.58 -13.40
CA ALA A 31 -2.59 -3.90 -12.90
C ALA A 31 -2.47 -2.48 -13.46
N ALA A 32 -2.79 -2.28 -14.75
CA ALA A 32 -2.82 -0.96 -15.37
C ALA A 32 -3.85 -0.04 -14.71
N THR A 33 -5.06 -0.55 -14.42
CA THR A 33 -6.11 0.19 -13.72
C THR A 33 -5.65 0.65 -12.33
N HIS A 34 -4.97 -0.22 -11.58
CA HIS A 34 -4.40 0.17 -10.28
C HIS A 34 -3.35 1.27 -10.40
N LEU A 35 -2.46 1.20 -11.41
CA LEU A 35 -1.44 2.24 -11.62
C LEU A 35 -2.06 3.61 -11.96
N GLU A 36 -3.15 3.68 -12.72
CA GLU A 36 -3.80 4.96 -13.03
C GLU A 36 -4.36 5.67 -11.77
N GLN A 37 -4.83 4.88 -10.82
CA GLN A 37 -5.38 5.38 -9.56
C GLN A 37 -4.29 5.76 -8.55
N ALA A 38 -3.05 5.27 -8.72
CA ALA A 38 -1.96 5.53 -7.82
C ALA A 38 -1.71 7.03 -7.60
N SER A 39 -1.42 7.40 -6.36
CA SER A 39 -1.11 8.76 -5.92
C SER A 39 0.16 8.78 -5.07
N THR A 40 0.69 9.97 -4.77
CA THR A 40 1.84 10.10 -3.85
C THR A 40 1.54 9.51 -2.47
N HIS A 41 0.27 9.56 -2.03
CA HIS A 41 -0.17 8.95 -0.79
C HIS A 41 -0.13 7.42 -0.87
N TRP A 42 -0.63 6.84 -1.96
CA TRP A 42 -0.56 5.39 -2.19
C TRP A 42 0.89 4.88 -2.15
N ILE A 43 1.82 5.55 -2.82
CA ILE A 43 3.26 5.18 -2.80
C ILE A 43 3.80 5.17 -1.37
N ARG A 44 3.47 6.18 -0.56
CA ARG A 44 3.89 6.25 0.84
C ARG A 44 3.35 5.07 1.65
N HIS A 45 2.11 4.67 1.39
CA HIS A 45 1.53 3.50 2.05
C HIS A 45 2.19 2.19 1.63
N THR A 46 2.41 1.98 0.33
CA THR A 46 3.13 0.81 -0.18
C THR A 46 4.53 0.71 0.44
N ALA A 47 5.27 1.82 0.49
CA ALA A 47 6.59 1.86 1.10
C ALA A 47 6.55 1.61 2.62
N GLY A 48 5.58 2.20 3.33
CA GLY A 48 5.40 2.01 4.77
C GLY A 48 5.09 0.55 5.13
N SER A 49 4.14 -0.07 4.42
CA SER A 49 3.79 -1.49 4.61
C SER A 49 4.98 -2.42 4.32
N HIS A 50 5.72 -2.15 3.24
CA HIS A 50 6.88 -2.98 2.91
C HIS A 50 8.03 -2.82 3.92
N LEU A 51 8.24 -1.61 4.43
CA LEU A 51 9.26 -1.38 5.47
C LEU A 51 8.90 -2.10 6.77
N SER A 52 7.63 -2.11 7.19
CA SER A 52 7.22 -2.81 8.41
C SER A 52 7.34 -4.33 8.36
N GLU A 53 7.45 -4.92 7.18
CA GLU A 53 7.74 -6.35 7.03
C GLU A 53 9.19 -6.71 7.34
N ASN A 54 10.10 -5.72 7.26
CA ASN A 54 11.55 -5.96 7.23
C ASN A 54 12.32 -5.31 8.38
N VAL A 55 11.75 -4.28 9.02
CA VAL A 55 12.42 -3.53 10.10
C VAL A 55 11.46 -3.19 11.25
N ASP A 56 12.03 -2.94 12.44
CA ASP A 56 11.27 -2.52 13.63
C ASP A 56 10.41 -1.28 13.32
N LEU A 57 9.16 -1.30 13.81
CA LEU A 57 8.17 -0.23 13.62
C LEU A 57 8.69 1.16 14.04
N LYS A 58 9.60 1.25 15.01
CA LYS A 58 10.25 2.51 15.40
C LYS A 58 11.11 3.10 14.28
N VAL A 59 11.82 2.25 13.54
CA VAL A 59 12.61 2.66 12.37
C VAL A 59 11.69 3.10 11.24
N VAL A 60 10.58 2.38 11.00
CA VAL A 60 9.57 2.79 10.03
C VAL A 60 8.98 4.15 10.37
N ARG A 61 8.63 4.38 11.64
CA ARG A 61 8.11 5.65 12.15
C ARG A 61 9.08 6.79 11.86
N ASP A 62 10.35 6.60 12.18
CA ASP A 62 11.38 7.63 12.04
C ASP A 62 11.66 7.94 10.56
N ASN A 63 11.73 6.91 9.71
CA ASN A 63 11.88 7.08 8.26
C ASN A 63 10.69 7.79 7.62
N LEU A 64 9.48 7.59 8.15
CA LEU A 64 8.28 8.29 7.71
C LEU A 64 8.13 9.67 8.39
N GLY A 65 8.94 10.00 9.39
CA GLY A 65 8.86 11.27 10.12
C GLY A 65 7.60 11.42 10.97
N HIS A 66 7.03 10.31 11.45
CA HIS A 66 5.85 10.35 12.32
C HIS A 66 6.27 10.65 13.77
N ALA A 67 5.61 11.64 14.40
CA ALA A 67 5.88 11.98 15.79
C ALA A 67 5.36 10.91 16.79
N ASN A 68 4.33 10.15 16.40
CA ASN A 68 3.71 9.12 17.24
C ASN A 68 3.80 7.74 16.57
N ILE A 69 4.19 6.73 17.34
CA ILE A 69 4.27 5.33 16.88
C ILE A 69 2.88 4.79 16.49
N SER A 70 1.81 5.26 17.13
CA SER A 70 0.43 4.86 16.81
C SER A 70 -0.02 5.26 15.40
N THR A 71 0.59 6.28 14.78
CA THR A 71 0.31 6.62 13.37
C THR A 71 0.94 5.62 12.40
N THR A 72 1.96 4.89 12.86
CA THR A 72 2.72 3.91 12.06
C THR A 72 2.19 2.49 12.24
N SER A 73 1.45 2.22 13.32
CA SER A 73 0.85 0.90 13.57
C SER A 73 -0.15 0.48 12.49
N ILE A 74 -0.64 1.40 11.67
CA ILE A 74 -1.42 1.11 10.46
C ILE A 74 -0.67 0.22 9.44
N TYR A 75 0.62 0.01 9.60
CA TYR A 75 1.41 -0.85 8.72
C TYR A 75 1.62 -2.27 9.27
N LEU A 76 1.26 -2.54 10.53
CA LEU A 76 1.48 -3.83 11.19
C LEU A 76 0.52 -4.96 10.77
N HIS A 77 -0.28 -4.79 9.73
CA HIS A 77 -1.36 -5.72 9.39
C HIS A 77 -0.92 -7.18 9.24
N THR A 78 0.26 -7.45 8.68
CA THR A 78 0.83 -8.79 8.55
C THR A 78 1.18 -9.43 9.89
N GLU A 79 1.77 -8.64 10.79
CA GLU A 79 2.17 -9.10 12.12
C GLU A 79 0.98 -9.20 13.08
N ASP A 80 0.01 -8.28 12.97
CA ASP A 80 -1.20 -8.30 13.79
C ASP A 80 -2.11 -9.45 13.37
N ASP A 81 -2.26 -9.74 12.07
CA ASP A 81 -2.97 -10.93 11.60
C ASP A 81 -2.24 -12.21 12.05
N ALA A 82 -0.91 -12.27 11.96
CA ALA A 82 -0.12 -13.41 12.43
C ALA A 82 -0.15 -13.60 13.96
N ARG A 83 -0.11 -12.52 14.76
CA ARG A 83 -0.27 -12.56 16.22
C ARG A 83 -1.69 -12.94 16.61
N HIS A 84 -2.69 -12.42 15.89
CA HIS A 84 -4.09 -12.76 16.10
C HIS A 84 -4.34 -14.24 15.81
N ASP A 85 -3.78 -14.78 14.71
CA ASP A 85 -3.82 -16.20 14.37
C ASP A 85 -3.06 -17.07 15.39
N ALA A 86 -1.98 -16.56 15.99
CA ALA A 86 -1.21 -17.26 17.01
C ALA A 86 -1.89 -17.27 18.40
N THR A 87 -2.69 -16.27 18.71
CA THR A 87 -3.38 -16.12 20.01
C THR A 87 -4.84 -16.57 20.00
N THR A 88 -5.44 -16.71 18.82
CA THR A 88 -6.81 -17.20 18.64
C THR A 88 -6.79 -18.67 18.19
N PRO A 89 -7.27 -19.64 19.00
CA PRO A 89 -7.36 -21.02 18.54
C PRO A 89 -8.27 -21.07 17.32
N ARG A 90 -7.78 -21.67 16.21
CA ARG A 90 -8.51 -21.79 14.93
C ARG A 90 -9.94 -22.30 15.12
N LEU A 91 -10.90 -21.39 15.13
CA LEU A 91 -12.31 -21.67 14.87
C LEU A 91 -12.59 -21.34 13.39
N HIS A 92 -12.53 -22.40 12.58
CA HIS A 92 -13.02 -22.59 11.21
C HIS A 92 -12.91 -21.48 10.12
N GLY A 93 -12.40 -21.93 8.95
CA GLY A 93 -12.81 -21.44 7.64
C GLY A 93 -11.84 -20.46 7.00
N GLY A 94 -11.07 -20.95 6.01
CA GLY A 94 -10.10 -20.17 5.24
C GLY A 94 -10.71 -18.88 4.69
N ARG A 95 -10.23 -17.75 5.19
CA ARG A 95 -10.49 -16.43 4.62
C ARG A 95 -9.42 -16.14 3.57
N ALA A 96 -9.86 -15.62 2.42
CA ALA A 96 -8.97 -15.11 1.41
C ALA A 96 -8.10 -13.96 1.99
N PRO A 97 -6.88 -13.75 1.47
CA PRO A 97 -5.97 -12.73 1.97
C PRO A 97 -6.57 -11.32 1.87
N CYS A 98 -6.57 -10.57 2.97
CA CYS A 98 -7.21 -9.25 3.11
C CYS A 98 -6.60 -8.15 2.20
N TRP A 99 -5.36 -8.33 1.72
CA TRP A 99 -4.65 -7.40 0.82
C TRP A 99 -5.42 -7.13 -0.48
N LEU A 100 -6.20 -8.11 -0.97
CA LEU A 100 -7.01 -7.95 -2.18
C LEU A 100 -8.23 -7.03 -1.95
N ALA A 101 -8.72 -6.96 -0.70
CA ALA A 101 -9.90 -6.16 -0.35
C ALA A 101 -9.56 -4.71 0.01
N HIS A 102 -8.34 -4.44 0.50
CA HIS A 102 -7.97 -3.11 1.00
C HIS A 102 -7.33 -2.20 -0.07
N ALA A 103 -6.65 -2.78 -1.07
CA ALA A 103 -6.01 -2.02 -2.16
C ALA A 103 -7.00 -1.24 -3.06
N LEU A 104 -8.28 -1.64 -3.09
CA LEU A 104 -9.34 -1.04 -3.90
C LEU A 104 -10.30 -0.12 -3.12
N LYS A 105 -10.13 0.05 -1.79
CA LYS A 105 -11.18 0.61 -0.91
C LYS A 105 -10.85 1.92 -0.20
N LEU A 106 -9.81 2.64 -0.60
CA LEU A 106 -9.55 3.98 -0.03
C LEU A 106 -10.15 5.07 -0.95
N PRO A 107 -11.19 5.79 -0.51
CA PRO A 107 -11.76 6.89 -1.30
C PRO A 107 -10.75 8.03 -1.41
N SER A 108 -10.75 8.68 -2.59
CA SER A 108 -9.98 9.88 -2.88
C SER A 108 -10.31 11.00 -1.89
N LEU A 109 -9.32 11.44 -1.12
CA LEU A 109 -9.30 12.74 -0.44
C LEU A 109 -7.95 13.41 -0.73
#